data_AF-A0A9E3AHY8-F1
#
_entry.id   AF-A0A9E3AHY8-F1
#
_cell.length_a   1.000
_cell.length_b   1.000
_cell.length_c   1.000
_cell.angle_alpha   90.00
_cell.angle_beta   90.00
_cell.angle_gamma   90.00
#
_symmetry.space_group_name_H-M   'P 1'
#
loop_
_entity.id
_entity.type
_entity.pdbx_description
1 polymer ?
#
loop_
_entity_poly.entity_id
_entity_poly.type
_entity_poly.pdbx_seq_one_letter_code
_entity_poly.pdbx_strand_id
1 'polypeptide(L)'
;SAAASVRTIDTAMLSYQTAFPATGYAAALLNLGPGAGNISCPAAGPVVAGACIIDNVLANGAKSGYNFVAAGAVPNAQGAFTQFLATADPSNLNVTGRKGFCGTEDNVVRFIAPDAGAPTRPVCLGNTYSPIGQ
;
A
#
# COMPACT_ATOMS: atom_id res chain seq x y z
N SER A 1 13.95 -1.20 3.12
CA SER A 1 13.56 0.03 3.84
C SER A 1 12.06 0.24 3.70
N ALA A 2 11.43 1.04 4.57
CA ALA A 2 9.99 1.31 4.53
C ALA A 2 9.55 2.03 3.25
N ALA A 3 10.28 3.08 2.83
CA ALA A 3 10.02 3.79 1.57
C ALA A 3 10.00 2.87 0.34
N ALA A 4 10.96 1.94 0.23
CA ALA A 4 11.00 0.98 -0.88
C ALA A 4 9.81 0.02 -0.86
N SER A 5 9.38 -0.40 0.34
CA SER A 5 8.19 -1.24 0.49
C SER A 5 6.90 -0.50 0.11
N VAL A 6 6.76 0.80 0.42
CA VAL A 6 5.65 1.62 -0.09
C VAL A 6 5.71 1.70 -1.62
N ARG A 7 6.87 1.94 -2.22
CA ARG A 7 7.04 1.94 -3.69
C ARG A 7 6.62 0.61 -4.34
N THR A 8 6.95 -0.51 -3.69
CA THR A 8 6.50 -1.85 -4.13
C THR A 8 4.98 -1.97 -4.06
N ILE A 9 4.34 -1.48 -3.00
CA ILE A 9 2.88 -1.48 -2.87
C ILE A 9 2.23 -0.61 -3.94
N ASP A 10 2.74 0.60 -4.21
CA ASP A 10 2.20 1.49 -5.24
C ASP A 10 2.25 0.81 -6.62
N THR A 11 3.40 0.21 -6.96
CA THR A 11 3.55 -0.52 -8.22
C THR A 11 2.60 -1.72 -8.29
N ALA A 12 2.41 -2.44 -7.17
CA ALA A 12 1.51 -3.57 -7.08
C ALA A 12 0.03 -3.16 -7.21
N MET A 13 -0.36 -2.00 -6.69
CA MET A 13 -1.69 -1.41 -6.88
C MET A 13 -1.97 -1.20 -8.37
N LEU A 14 -1.02 -0.62 -9.12
CA LEU A 14 -1.15 -0.47 -10.57
C LEU A 14 -1.25 -1.82 -11.29
N SER A 15 -0.40 -2.79 -10.95
CA SER A 15 -0.49 -4.13 -11.54
C SER A 15 -1.80 -4.85 -11.20
N TYR A 16 -2.36 -4.61 -10.00
CA TYR A 16 -3.65 -5.17 -9.62
C TYR A 16 -4.77 -4.56 -10.45
N GLN A 17 -4.76 -3.24 -10.65
CA GLN A 17 -5.75 -2.56 -11.48
C GLN A 17 -5.74 -3.07 -12.93
N THR A 18 -4.56 -3.33 -13.50
CA THR A 18 -4.47 -3.85 -14.87
C THR A 18 -4.95 -5.31 -14.96
N ALA A 19 -4.70 -6.12 -13.93
CA ALA A 19 -5.16 -7.52 -13.87
C ALA A 19 -6.67 -7.64 -13.57
N PHE A 20 -7.23 -6.72 -12.76
CA PHE A 20 -8.62 -6.75 -12.29
C PHE A 20 -9.34 -5.41 -12.57
N PRO A 21 -9.53 -5.02 -13.83
CA PRO A 21 -10.05 -3.69 -14.19
C PRO A 21 -11.49 -3.45 -13.69
N ALA A 22 -12.30 -4.50 -13.52
CA ALA A 22 -13.63 -4.39 -12.93
C ALA A 22 -13.62 -4.05 -11.43
N THR A 23 -12.53 -4.36 -10.73
CA THR A 23 -12.34 -4.02 -9.30
C THR A 23 -11.58 -2.70 -9.14
N GLY A 24 -10.71 -2.35 -10.09
CA GLY A 24 -9.80 -1.21 -9.95
C GLY A 24 -8.67 -1.53 -8.98
N TYR A 25 -8.30 -0.61 -8.09
CA TYR A 25 -7.28 -0.87 -7.07
C TYR A 25 -7.74 -1.88 -6.00
N ALA A 26 -6.79 -2.56 -5.36
CA ALA A 26 -7.07 -3.56 -4.34
C ALA A 26 -7.71 -2.93 -3.09
N ALA A 27 -8.83 -3.49 -2.62
CA ALA A 27 -9.54 -3.00 -1.44
C ALA A 27 -8.74 -3.12 -0.13
N ALA A 28 -7.77 -4.03 -0.07
CA ALA A 28 -6.90 -4.26 1.08
C ALA A 28 -5.52 -4.74 0.63
N LEU A 29 -4.49 -4.46 1.44
CA LEU A 29 -3.10 -4.88 1.21
C LEU A 29 -2.96 -6.41 1.04
N LEU A 30 -3.74 -7.19 1.78
CA LEU A 30 -3.76 -8.65 1.69
C LEU A 30 -4.18 -9.16 0.29
N ASN A 31 -5.05 -8.43 -0.42
CA ASN A 31 -5.51 -8.81 -1.75
C ASN A 31 -4.40 -8.70 -2.81
N LEU A 32 -3.38 -7.88 -2.55
CA LEU A 32 -2.19 -7.78 -3.41
C LEU A 32 -1.27 -9.01 -3.27
N GLY A 33 -1.37 -9.74 -2.16
CA GLY A 33 -0.55 -10.91 -1.86
C GLY A 33 -1.27 -12.23 -2.13
N PRO A 34 -0.90 -13.31 -1.41
CA PRO A 34 -1.54 -14.63 -1.55
C PRO A 34 -2.98 -14.70 -1.02
N GLY A 35 -3.47 -13.64 -0.37
CA GLY A 35 -4.79 -13.57 0.24
C GLY A 35 -4.82 -13.97 1.72
N ALA A 36 -5.94 -13.68 2.38
CA ALA A 36 -6.09 -13.89 3.82
C ALA A 36 -5.89 -15.36 4.22
N GLY A 37 -5.01 -15.61 5.19
CA GLY A 37 -4.72 -16.95 5.71
C GLY A 37 -3.80 -17.80 4.82
N ASN A 38 -3.38 -17.28 3.66
CA ASN A 38 -2.51 -17.99 2.73
C ASN A 38 -1.08 -17.51 2.86
N ILE A 39 -0.12 -18.45 2.89
CA ILE A 39 1.32 -18.14 2.84
C ILE A 39 1.83 -18.19 1.40
N SER A 40 1.16 -18.98 0.56
CA SER A 40 1.53 -19.22 -0.84
C SER A 40 0.38 -18.84 -1.75
N CYS A 41 0.72 -18.51 -2.99
CA CYS A 41 -0.27 -18.08 -3.96
C CYS A 41 -1.23 -19.20 -4.33
N PRO A 42 -2.51 -18.86 -4.61
CA PRO A 42 -3.51 -19.85 -5.00
C PRO A 42 -3.09 -20.61 -6.26
N ALA A 43 -3.18 -21.94 -6.22
CA ALA A 43 -2.77 -22.82 -7.32
C ALA A 43 -3.58 -22.60 -8.60
N ALA A 44 -4.81 -22.11 -8.48
CA ALA A 44 -5.67 -21.75 -9.61
C ALA A 44 -5.25 -20.44 -10.32
N GLY A 45 -4.21 -19.76 -9.83
CA GLY A 45 -3.75 -18.48 -10.35
C GLY A 45 -4.33 -17.27 -9.60
N PRO A 46 -3.89 -16.05 -9.97
CA PRO A 46 -4.30 -14.80 -9.34
C PRO A 46 -5.82 -14.59 -9.33
N VAL A 47 -6.37 -14.23 -8.17
CA VAL A 47 -7.78 -13.84 -8.02
C VAL A 47 -7.88 -12.53 -7.25
N VAL A 48 -9.04 -11.88 -7.29
CA VAL A 48 -9.25 -10.57 -6.64
C VAL A 48 -8.93 -10.56 -5.14
N ALA A 49 -9.12 -11.68 -4.43
CA ALA A 49 -8.82 -11.79 -3.00
C ALA A 49 -7.37 -12.29 -2.71
N GLY A 50 -6.58 -12.57 -3.75
CA GLY A 50 -5.25 -13.16 -3.65
C GLY A 50 -4.52 -13.04 -4.99
N ALA A 51 -4.13 -11.82 -5.34
CA ALA A 51 -3.55 -11.49 -6.64
C ALA A 51 -2.10 -11.99 -6.82
N CYS A 52 -1.41 -12.35 -5.73
CA CYS A 52 -0.04 -12.86 -5.77
C CYS A 52 0.96 -11.90 -6.45
N ILE A 53 0.78 -10.59 -6.28
CA ILE A 53 1.67 -9.57 -6.86
C ILE A 53 2.83 -9.25 -5.92
N ILE A 54 2.57 -9.22 -4.61
CA ILE A 54 3.58 -9.04 -3.56
C ILE A 54 3.71 -10.29 -2.69
N ASP A 55 4.86 -10.42 -2.03
CA ASP A 55 5.12 -11.49 -1.06
C ASP A 55 4.22 -11.40 0.18
N ASN A 56 4.00 -12.54 0.82
CA ASN A 56 3.20 -12.70 2.02
C ASN A 56 3.64 -11.78 3.17
N VAL A 57 4.94 -11.54 3.38
CA VAL A 57 5.42 -10.69 4.48
C VAL A 57 4.92 -9.26 4.32
N LEU A 58 5.02 -8.71 3.10
CA LEU A 58 4.53 -7.36 2.83
C LEU A 58 2.99 -7.31 2.83
N ALA A 59 2.33 -8.35 2.31
CA ALA A 59 0.87 -8.45 2.29
C ALA A 59 0.26 -8.51 3.71
N ASN A 60 0.97 -9.07 4.69
CA ASN A 60 0.57 -9.08 6.10
C ASN A 60 0.75 -7.72 6.80
N GLY A 61 1.34 -6.73 6.11
CA GLY A 61 1.42 -5.37 6.63
C GLY A 61 2.49 -5.15 7.69
N ALA A 62 3.44 -6.06 7.89
CA ALA A 62 4.52 -5.86 8.86
C ALA A 62 5.88 -6.26 8.26
N LYS A 63 6.79 -5.29 8.14
CA LYS A 63 8.12 -5.55 7.57
C LYS A 63 9.17 -4.59 8.12
N SER A 64 10.28 -5.14 8.61
CA SER A 64 11.44 -4.36 9.05
C SER A 64 11.12 -3.28 10.10
N GLY A 65 10.23 -3.57 11.06
CA GLY A 65 9.85 -2.64 12.13
C GLY A 65 8.85 -1.54 11.73
N TYR A 66 8.23 -1.68 10.55
CA TYR A 66 7.16 -0.80 10.07
C TYR A 66 5.89 -1.60 9.83
N ASN A 67 4.77 -0.95 10.09
CA ASN A 67 3.45 -1.40 9.73
C ASN A 67 3.07 -0.76 8.40
N PHE A 68 2.46 -1.53 7.51
CA PHE A 68 2.03 -1.12 6.18
C PHE A 68 0.53 -1.33 6.06
N VAL A 69 -0.16 -0.31 5.60
CA VAL A 69 -1.58 -0.40 5.28
C VAL A 69 -1.78 0.15 3.88
N ALA A 70 -2.59 -0.53 3.09
CA ALA A 70 -2.92 -0.10 1.75
C ALA A 70 -4.36 -0.45 1.41
N ALA A 71 -5.11 0.51 0.88
CA ALA A 71 -6.51 0.32 0.49
C ALA A 71 -6.89 1.19 -0.69
N GLY A 72 -7.63 0.59 -1.64
CA GLY A 72 -8.36 1.28 -2.69
C GLY A 72 -9.52 2.10 -2.12
N ALA A 73 -9.80 3.23 -2.75
CA ALA A 73 -10.83 4.18 -2.34
C ALA A 73 -11.53 4.80 -3.57
N VAL A 74 -12.62 5.52 -3.31
CA VAL A 74 -13.41 6.26 -4.31
C VAL A 74 -13.84 5.36 -5.48
N PRO A 75 -14.84 4.49 -5.26
CA PRO A 75 -15.38 3.66 -6.32
C PRO A 75 -16.05 4.53 -7.40
N ASN A 76 -15.87 4.16 -8.67
CA ASN A 76 -16.62 4.75 -9.78
C ASN A 76 -18.06 4.20 -9.82
N ALA A 77 -18.84 4.62 -10.84
CA ALA A 77 -20.23 4.17 -11.02
C ALA A 77 -20.37 2.65 -11.20
N GLN A 78 -19.30 1.97 -11.62
CA GLN A 78 -19.22 0.51 -11.79
C GLN A 78 -18.69 -0.21 -10.53
N GLY A 79 -18.37 0.52 -9.46
CA GLY A 79 -17.85 -0.05 -8.22
C GLY A 79 -16.33 -0.27 -8.18
N ALA A 80 -15.59 0.12 -9.23
CA ALA A 80 -14.14 -0.05 -9.29
C ALA A 80 -13.42 1.10 -8.54
N PHE A 81 -12.47 0.77 -7.68
CA PHE A 81 -11.69 1.77 -6.93
C PHE A 81 -10.73 2.52 -7.85
N THR A 82 -10.85 3.85 -7.88
CA THR A 82 -10.08 4.73 -8.77
C THR A 82 -8.91 5.43 -8.09
N GLN A 83 -8.84 5.37 -6.77
CA GLN A 83 -7.78 5.96 -5.96
C GLN A 83 -7.26 4.92 -4.98
N PHE A 84 -6.07 5.14 -4.43
CA PHE A 84 -5.61 4.36 -3.29
C PHE A 84 -4.75 5.19 -2.35
N LEU A 85 -4.54 4.63 -1.17
CA LEU A 85 -3.55 5.13 -0.25
C LEU A 85 -2.75 3.95 0.30
N ALA A 86 -1.43 4.01 0.16
CA ALA A 86 -0.47 3.18 0.85
C ALA A 86 0.21 4.01 1.94
N THR A 87 0.40 3.42 3.11
CA THR A 87 1.03 4.06 4.27
C THR A 87 2.03 3.12 4.89
N ALA A 88 3.07 3.68 5.49
CA ALA A 88 3.97 2.94 6.35
C ALA A 88 4.40 3.76 7.56
N ASP A 89 4.12 3.24 8.74
CA ASP A 89 4.38 3.87 10.03
C ASP A 89 5.32 2.98 10.84
N PRO A 90 6.25 3.54 11.63
CA PRO A 90 7.11 2.75 12.49
C PRO A 90 6.25 2.06 13.57
N SER A 91 6.47 0.76 13.79
CA SER A 91 5.75 0.02 14.84
C SER A 91 5.97 0.62 16.24
N ASN A 92 7.14 1.23 16.47
CA ASN A 92 7.47 1.98 17.66
C ASN A 92 8.22 3.26 17.26
N LEU A 93 7.53 4.39 17.33
CA LEU A 93 8.11 5.69 17.01
C LEU A 93 9.36 5.99 17.85
N ASN A 94 10.41 6.45 17.18
CA ASN A 94 11.77 6.69 17.71
C ASN A 94 12.55 5.43 18.12
N VAL A 95 12.00 4.23 17.94
CA VAL A 95 12.70 2.95 18.19
C VAL A 95 12.94 2.20 16.89
N THR A 96 11.88 1.84 16.17
CA THR A 96 11.98 1.13 14.88
C THR A 96 12.05 2.09 13.68
N GLY A 97 11.67 3.34 13.89
CA GLY A 97 11.77 4.40 12.89
C GLY A 97 11.31 5.76 13.40
N ARG A 98 11.68 6.81 12.69
CA ARG A 98 11.26 8.21 12.99
C ARG A 98 10.42 8.83 11.88
N LYS A 99 10.36 8.21 10.70
CA LYS A 99 9.66 8.74 9.53
C LYS A 99 8.38 7.96 9.29
N GLY A 100 7.28 8.66 9.00
CA GLY A 100 6.10 8.06 8.37
C GLY A 100 6.22 8.18 6.85
N PHE A 101 5.64 7.24 6.11
CA PHE A 101 5.65 7.25 4.65
C PHE A 101 4.25 7.07 4.08
N CYS A 102 4.00 7.63 2.91
CA CYS A 102 2.76 7.41 2.20
C CYS A 102 2.97 7.44 0.67
N GLY A 103 2.10 6.73 -0.04
CA GLY A 103 2.08 6.59 -1.49
C GLY A 103 0.64 6.58 -2.00
N THR A 104 0.43 7.05 -3.22
CA THR A 104 -0.89 7.15 -3.87
C THR A 104 -0.74 6.81 -5.35
N GLU A 105 -1.84 6.87 -6.10
CA GLU A 105 -1.87 6.61 -7.54
C GLU A 105 -1.00 7.53 -8.42
N ASP A 106 -0.45 8.61 -7.87
CA ASP A 106 0.57 9.46 -8.50
C ASP A 106 1.95 8.78 -8.54
N ASN A 107 2.10 7.64 -7.85
CA ASN A 107 3.31 6.83 -7.84
C ASN A 107 4.53 7.60 -7.29
N VAL A 108 4.29 8.57 -6.39
CA VAL A 108 5.30 9.35 -5.66
C VAL A 108 5.23 8.99 -4.18
N VAL A 109 6.33 8.45 -3.65
CA VAL A 109 6.45 8.16 -2.22
C VAL A 109 6.84 9.42 -1.48
N ARG A 110 6.12 9.74 -0.43
CA ARG A 110 6.34 10.92 0.41
C ARG A 110 6.62 10.49 1.85
N PHE A 111 7.26 11.36 2.63
CA PHE A 111 7.60 11.09 4.02
C PHE A 111 7.34 12.30 4.93
N ILE A 112 7.17 12.02 6.22
CA ILE A 112 7.13 13.02 7.29
C ILE A 112 8.07 12.60 8.41
N ALA A 113 8.62 13.56 9.16
CA ALA A 113 9.44 13.31 10.34
C ALA A 113 9.21 14.40 11.41
N PRO A 114 8.87 14.06 12.66
CA PRO A 114 8.53 12.72 13.13
C PRO A 114 7.29 12.16 12.42
N ASP A 115 7.14 10.83 12.45
CA ASP A 115 5.89 10.18 12.08
C ASP A 115 4.70 10.82 12.82
N ALA A 116 3.59 10.99 12.11
CA ALA A 116 2.35 11.56 12.63
C ALA A 116 1.20 10.52 12.61
N GLY A 117 1.54 9.24 12.46
CA GLY A 117 0.60 8.15 12.18
C GLY A 117 0.10 8.14 10.74
N ALA A 118 -0.70 7.10 10.42
CA ALA A 118 -1.25 6.87 9.09
C ALA A 118 -2.07 8.09 8.60
N PRO A 119 -1.65 8.78 7.53
CA PRO A 119 -2.36 9.95 7.02
C PRO A 119 -3.64 9.56 6.28
N THR A 120 -4.48 10.55 5.97
CA THR A 120 -5.49 10.43 4.91
C THR A 120 -4.87 10.72 3.54
N ARG A 121 -5.52 10.31 2.44
CA ARG A 121 -5.02 10.57 1.08
C ARG A 121 -4.78 12.08 0.80
N PRO A 122 -5.69 13.00 1.16
CA PRO A 122 -5.43 14.44 1.00
C PRO A 122 -4.22 14.94 1.80
N VAL A 123 -3.99 14.42 3.00
CA VAL A 123 -2.83 14.79 3.84
C VAL A 123 -1.54 14.27 3.21
N CYS A 124 -1.56 13.06 2.65
CA CYS A 124 -0.41 12.50 1.94
C CYS A 124 -0.03 13.36 0.73
N LEU A 125 -1.01 13.80 -0.07
CA LEU A 125 -0.78 14.61 -1.26
C LEU A 125 -0.47 16.09 -0.97
N GLY A 126 -0.83 16.56 0.22
CA GLY A 126 -0.59 17.95 0.64
C GLY A 126 0.87 18.24 0.98
N ASN A 127 1.14 19.46 1.43
CA ASN A 127 2.49 19.94 1.73
C ASN A 127 3.06 19.40 3.06
N THR A 128 2.32 18.55 3.77
CA THR A 128 2.73 17.99 5.07
C THR A 128 3.72 16.84 4.89
N TYR A 129 3.60 16.07 3.81
CA TYR A 129 4.52 14.99 3.47
C TYR A 129 5.43 15.44 2.32
N SER A 130 6.76 15.33 2.51
CA SER A 130 7.75 15.70 1.50
C SER A 130 8.04 14.52 0.56
N PRO A 131 8.09 14.72 -0.77
CA PRO A 131 8.46 13.67 -1.72
C PRO A 131 9.87 13.16 -1.48
N ILE A 132 10.09 11.85 -1.63
CA ILE A 132 11.43 11.24 -1.57
C ILE A 132 12.15 11.47 -2.89
N GLY A 133 13.38 11.99 -2.83
CA GLY A 133 14.25 12.16 -3.99
C GLY A 133 14.25 13.57 -4.61
N GLN A 134 13.68 14.55 -3.89
CA GLN A 134 13.90 15.98 -4.13
C GLN A 134 14.97 16.50 -3.18
#